data_AF-A0A813H6G0-F1
#
_entry.id   AF-A0A813H6G0-F1
#
_cell.length_a   1.000
_cell.length_b   1.000
_cell.length_c   1.000
_cell.angle_alpha   90.00
_cell.angle_beta   90.00
_cell.angle_gamma   90.00
#
_symmetry.space_group_name_H-M   'P 1'
#
loop_
_entity.id
_entity.type
_entity.pdbx_description
1 polymer ?
#
loop_
_entity_poly.entity_id
_entity_poly.type
_entity_poly.pdbx_seq_one_letter_code
_entity_poly.pdbx_strand_id
1 'polypeptide(L)'
;CTHWVWGTEEGEQKCWFRSGDSGREGGEGWVSGARSCVPAGTQALVMGNNECWAEGFGYPECCEAKYGPNGNAQCWDGVYNYDRCCFPKEEL
;
A
#
# COMPACT_ATOMS: atom_id res chain seq x y z
N CYS A 1 17.45 0.91 -4.41
CA CYS A 1 17.42 1.43 -3.02
C CYS A 1 16.38 0.65 -2.23
N THR A 2 16.79 -0.07 -1.19
CA THR A 2 15.90 -0.85 -0.31
C THR A 2 15.81 -0.25 1.09
N HIS A 3 16.80 0.56 1.48
CA HIS A 3 16.90 1.22 2.78
C HIS A 3 17.47 2.62 2.61
N TRP A 4 17.27 3.47 3.59
CA TRP A 4 17.76 4.84 3.59
C TRP A 4 18.22 5.25 4.99
N VAL A 5 19.09 6.24 5.04
CA VAL A 5 19.55 6.90 6.26
C VAL A 5 19.38 8.39 6.06
N TRP A 6 18.95 9.10 7.09
CA TRP A 6 18.80 10.53 7.16
C TRP A 6 19.51 11.06 8.41
N GLY A 7 20.23 12.16 8.27
CA GLY A 7 21.03 12.73 9.35
C GLY A 7 21.84 13.95 8.90
N THR A 8 22.61 14.51 9.84
CA THR A 8 23.49 15.64 9.58
C THR A 8 24.94 15.19 9.52
N GLU A 9 25.63 15.52 8.44
CA GLU A 9 27.06 15.28 8.25
C GLU A 9 27.70 16.59 7.79
N GLU A 10 28.75 17.05 8.48
CA GLU A 10 29.47 18.29 8.14
C GLU A 10 28.58 19.54 8.09
N GLY A 11 27.52 19.58 8.91
CA GLY A 11 26.58 20.69 8.97
C GLY A 11 25.48 20.66 7.90
N GLU A 12 25.48 19.66 7.01
CA GLU A 12 24.46 19.49 5.99
C GLU A 12 23.53 18.32 6.31
N GLN A 13 22.24 18.48 6.01
CA GLN A 13 21.29 17.38 6.04
C GLN A 13 21.42 16.55 4.77
N LYS A 14 21.62 15.25 4.92
CA LYS A 14 21.82 14.34 3.80
C LYS A 14 20.91 13.11 3.93
N CYS A 15 20.55 12.55 2.78
CA CYS A 15 19.84 11.27 2.66
C CYS A 15 20.73 10.28 1.91
N TRP A 16 21.05 9.16 2.54
CA TRP A 16 21.86 8.11 1.93
C TRP A 16 21.01 6.89 1.59
N PHE A 17 20.89 6.61 0.30
CA PHE A 17 20.23 5.41 -0.19
C PHE A 17 21.14 4.19 -0.11
N ARG A 18 20.60 3.07 0.35
CA ARG A 18 21.31 1.80 0.54
C ARG A 18 20.66 0.68 -0.27
N SER A 19 21.46 -0.29 -0.68
CA SER A 19 21.00 -1.50 -1.38
C SER A 19 20.59 -2.64 -0.45
N GLY A 20 20.93 -2.56 0.85
CA GLY A 20 20.58 -3.53 1.88
C GLY A 20 20.56 -2.92 3.28
N ASP A 21 20.25 -3.75 4.29
CA ASP A 21 20.03 -3.33 5.69
C ASP A 21 21.24 -3.54 6.62
N SER A 22 22.31 -4.15 6.12
CA SER A 22 23.48 -4.51 6.92
C SER A 22 24.27 -3.27 7.38
N GLY A 23 24.94 -3.39 8.54
CA GLY A 23 25.86 -2.37 9.05
C GLY A 23 25.17 -1.20 9.78
N ARG A 24 23.99 -1.42 10.37
CA ARG A 24 23.35 -0.41 11.22
C ARG A 24 24.14 -0.20 12.51
N GLU A 25 24.41 1.06 12.80
CA GLU A 25 25.04 1.52 14.03
C GLU A 25 24.13 2.55 14.69
N GLY A 26 24.13 2.60 16.03
CA GLY A 26 23.41 3.62 16.78
C GLY A 26 24.15 4.96 16.72
N GLY A 27 23.43 6.06 16.48
CA GLY A 27 23.99 7.41 16.48
C GLY A 27 22.93 8.45 16.82
N GLU A 28 23.29 9.45 17.63
CA GLU A 28 22.39 10.54 18.00
C GLU A 28 22.11 11.44 16.79
N GLY A 29 20.83 11.77 16.56
CA GLY A 29 20.41 12.62 15.44
C GLY A 29 20.32 11.90 14.07
N TRP A 30 20.51 10.58 14.05
CA TRP A 30 20.38 9.76 12.84
C TRP A 30 19.07 8.96 12.85
N VAL A 31 18.40 8.91 11.71
CA VAL A 31 17.21 8.09 11.49
C VAL A 31 17.40 7.25 10.22
N SER A 32 16.91 6.01 10.23
CA SER A 32 17.05 5.12 9.08
C SER A 32 15.84 4.21 8.96
N GLY A 33 15.53 3.80 7.73
CA GLY A 33 14.31 3.04 7.44
C GLY A 33 14.45 2.16 6.20
N ALA A 34 13.50 1.23 6.07
CA ALA A 34 13.29 0.51 4.83
C ALA A 34 12.62 1.41 3.78
N ARG A 35 12.63 0.96 2.53
CA ARG A 35 11.96 1.63 1.41
C ARG A 35 10.45 1.80 1.64
N SER A 36 9.84 0.88 2.39
CA SER A 36 8.43 0.89 2.72
C SER A 36 8.24 0.77 4.22
N CYS A 37 7.18 1.42 4.72
CA CYS A 37 6.74 1.31 6.11
C CYS A 37 5.73 0.17 6.32
N VAL A 38 5.33 -0.53 5.25
CA VAL A 38 4.36 -1.63 5.36
C VAL A 38 4.98 -2.84 6.05
N PRO A 39 4.25 -3.52 6.96
CA PRO A 39 4.70 -4.78 7.53
C PRO A 39 4.99 -5.85 6.47
N ALA A 40 5.93 -6.74 6.75
CA ALA A 40 6.20 -7.88 5.90
C ALA A 40 4.94 -8.74 5.73
N GLY A 41 4.64 -9.15 4.50
CA GLY A 41 3.44 -9.95 4.17
C GLY A 41 2.18 -9.12 3.92
N THR A 42 2.24 -7.80 4.02
CA THR A 42 1.13 -6.94 3.57
C THR A 42 0.92 -7.13 2.07
N GLN A 43 -0.31 -7.43 1.67
CA GLN A 43 -0.70 -7.54 0.26
C GLN A 43 -1.32 -6.23 -0.19
N ALA A 44 -0.89 -5.75 -1.35
CA ALA A 44 -1.53 -4.62 -2.01
C ALA A 44 -2.96 -5.01 -2.42
N LEU A 45 -3.97 -4.24 -2.01
CA LEU A 45 -5.37 -4.46 -2.38
C LEU A 45 -5.68 -3.87 -3.76
N VAL A 46 -4.81 -4.15 -4.73
CA VAL A 46 -4.97 -3.73 -6.12
C VAL A 46 -6.15 -4.50 -6.70
N MET A 47 -7.11 -3.78 -7.27
CA MET A 47 -8.41 -4.36 -7.68
C MET A 47 -9.23 -4.91 -6.49
N GLY A 48 -9.17 -4.24 -5.35
CA GLY A 48 -10.11 -4.45 -4.26
C GLY A 48 -9.72 -5.54 -3.26
N ASN A 49 -10.58 -5.75 -2.27
CA ASN A 49 -10.37 -6.76 -1.23
C ASN A 49 -10.64 -8.17 -1.75
N ASN A 50 -9.66 -9.06 -1.70
CA ASN A 50 -9.79 -10.44 -2.18
C ASN A 50 -10.83 -11.27 -1.40
N GLU A 51 -11.18 -10.87 -0.17
CA GLU A 51 -12.23 -11.51 0.63
C GLU A 51 -13.64 -11.24 0.09
N CYS A 52 -13.81 -10.26 -0.80
CA CYS A 52 -15.12 -9.85 -1.30
C CYS A 52 -15.63 -10.67 -2.50
N TRP A 53 -14.76 -11.46 -3.12
CA TRP A 53 -15.03 -12.02 -4.44
C TRP A 53 -15.47 -13.48 -4.33
N ALA A 54 -16.55 -13.82 -5.04
CA ALA A 54 -17.10 -15.16 -5.18
C ALA A 54 -17.44 -15.41 -6.65
N GLU A 55 -17.81 -16.64 -7.01
CA GLU A 55 -18.12 -17.00 -8.40
C GLU A 55 -19.11 -16.02 -9.04
N GLY A 56 -18.64 -15.31 -10.09
CA GLY A 56 -19.42 -14.32 -10.84
C GLY A 56 -19.40 -12.89 -10.30
N PHE A 57 -18.76 -12.63 -9.15
CA PHE A 57 -18.66 -11.31 -8.53
C PHE A 57 -17.20 -10.94 -8.30
N GLY A 58 -16.64 -10.17 -9.23
CA GLY A 58 -15.29 -9.63 -9.14
C GLY A 58 -15.27 -8.10 -9.27
N TYR A 59 -14.07 -7.54 -9.22
CA TYR A 59 -13.86 -6.10 -9.39
C TYR A 59 -14.48 -5.54 -10.69
N PRO A 60 -14.34 -6.18 -11.87
CA PRO A 60 -14.94 -5.67 -13.12
C PRO A 60 -16.47 -5.57 -13.08
N GLU A 61 -17.11 -6.50 -12.38
CA GLU A 61 -18.56 -6.62 -12.28
C GLU A 61 -19.15 -5.72 -11.19
N CYS A 62 -18.35 -5.36 -10.18
CA CYS A 62 -18.80 -4.66 -8.97
C CYS A 62 -18.27 -3.24 -8.79
N CYS A 63 -17.04 -2.94 -9.21
CA CYS A 63 -16.35 -1.70 -8.87
C CYS A 63 -16.07 -0.77 -10.06
N GLU A 64 -16.34 -1.20 -11.30
CA GLU A 64 -16.07 -0.34 -12.45
C GLU A 64 -16.89 0.95 -12.44
N ALA A 65 -16.24 2.05 -12.86
CA ALA A 65 -16.82 3.39 -12.88
C ALA A 65 -18.14 3.49 -13.67
N LYS A 66 -18.39 2.56 -14.62
CA LYS A 66 -19.64 2.50 -15.39
C LYS A 66 -20.89 2.32 -14.51
N TYR A 67 -20.74 1.75 -13.31
CA TYR A 67 -21.84 1.55 -12.37
C TYR A 67 -22.08 2.76 -11.45
N GLY A 68 -21.24 3.79 -11.53
CA GLY A 68 -21.34 4.99 -10.70
C GLY A 68 -20.56 4.90 -9.39
N PRO A 69 -20.72 5.90 -8.49
CA PRO A 69 -19.87 6.07 -7.31
C PRO A 69 -20.00 4.97 -6.25
N ASN A 70 -21.09 4.19 -6.30
CA ASN A 70 -21.35 3.09 -5.36
C ASN A 70 -21.17 1.70 -6.00
N GLY A 71 -20.60 1.63 -7.20
CA GLY A 71 -20.45 0.37 -7.93
C GLY A 71 -21.80 -0.28 -8.30
N ASN A 72 -21.75 -1.56 -8.66
CA ASN A 72 -22.94 -2.31 -9.06
C ASN A 72 -23.75 -2.73 -7.84
N ALA A 73 -24.98 -2.22 -7.70
CA ALA A 73 -25.86 -2.51 -6.57
C ALA A 73 -26.22 -3.99 -6.41
N GLN A 74 -26.05 -4.82 -7.45
CA GLN A 74 -26.29 -6.28 -7.36
C GLN A 74 -25.20 -7.02 -6.57
N CYS A 75 -24.04 -6.42 -6.34
CA CYS A 75 -22.93 -7.04 -5.63
C CYS A 75 -23.03 -6.93 -4.09
N TRP A 76 -23.95 -6.09 -3.59
CA TRP A 76 -23.95 -5.67 -2.20
C TRP A 76 -25.11 -6.31 -1.44
N ASP A 77 -24.81 -6.96 -0.30
CA ASP A 77 -25.77 -7.69 0.53
C ASP A 77 -25.79 -7.23 2.00
N GLY A 78 -25.01 -6.18 2.32
CA GLY A 78 -24.83 -5.64 3.67
C GLY A 78 -23.57 -6.15 4.38
N VAL A 79 -23.06 -7.33 4.01
CA VAL A 79 -21.73 -7.82 4.44
C VAL A 79 -20.66 -7.30 3.49
N TYR A 80 -20.95 -7.38 2.19
CA TYR A 80 -20.15 -6.77 1.12
C TYR A 80 -20.76 -5.43 0.72
N ASN A 81 -19.89 -4.43 0.56
CA ASN A 81 -20.26 -3.08 0.11
C ASN A 81 -19.09 -2.43 -0.64
N TYR A 82 -19.38 -1.35 -1.35
CA TYR A 82 -18.41 -0.62 -2.17
C TYR A 82 -17.15 -0.23 -1.40
N ASP A 83 -17.28 0.41 -0.23
CA ASP A 83 -16.14 0.94 0.54
C ASP A 83 -15.23 -0.18 1.07
N ARG A 84 -15.79 -1.35 1.38
CA ARG A 84 -15.03 -2.52 1.85
C ARG A 84 -14.29 -3.23 0.73
N CYS A 85 -14.89 -3.26 -0.47
CA CYS A 85 -14.48 -4.17 -1.54
C CYS A 85 -13.76 -3.47 -2.69
N CYS A 86 -14.03 -2.19 -2.94
CA CYS A 86 -13.52 -1.46 -4.08
C CYS A 86 -12.36 -0.54 -3.69
N PHE A 87 -11.15 -0.97 -4.03
CA PHE A 87 -9.93 -0.17 -3.89
C PHE A 87 -9.37 0.24 -5.27
N PRO A 88 -8.42 1.20 -5.35
CA PRO A 88 -7.85 1.63 -6.61
C PRO A 88 -7.30 0.48 -7.47
N LYS A 89 -7.35 0.66 -8.79
CA LYS A 89 -6.82 -0.31 -9.75
C LYS A 89 -5.29 -0.36 -9.79
N GLU A 90 -4.61 0.67 -9.26
CA GLU A 90 -3.16 0.80 -9.20
C GLU A 90 -2.80 1.43 -7.84
N GLU A 91 -1.67 1.01 -7.24
CA GLU A 91 -1.11 1.75 -6.10
C GLU A 91 -0.46 3.04 -6.64
N LEU A 92 -0.81 4.19 -6.03
CA LEU A 92 -0.24 5.50 -6.36
C LEU A 92 1.21 5.65 -5.89
#